data_AF-A0A3M1JRS9-F1
#
_entry.id   AF-A0A3M1JRS9-F1
#
_cell.length_a   1.000
_cell.length_b   1.000
_cell.length_c   1.000
_cell.angle_alpha   90.00
_cell.angle_beta   90.00
_cell.angle_gamma   90.00
#
_symmetry.space_group_name_H-M   'P 1'
#
loop_
_entity.id
_entity.type
_entity.pdbx_description
1 polymer ?
#
loop_
_entity_poly.entity_id
_entity_poly.type
_entity_poly.pdbx_seq_one_letter_code
_entity_poly.pdbx_strand_id
1 'polypeptide(L)'
;MSKLWDDLKKNMKEWSNVAVEKAEEVSKIAVAKTEELTRISKIKIEIHQVQKDLESAYQSLGHWIEEKHPAHAKLALFKDDHFQDLMKRIRDMKDSVAAKEAEIARIREESGLEEAGPQEEPPATPEGEESADSGKED
;
A
#
# COMPACT_ATOMS: atom_id res chain seq x y z
N MET A 1 -7.69 -51.43 27.11
CA MET A 1 -7.38 -50.77 25.83
C MET A 1 -8.13 -49.44 25.70
N SER A 2 -8.06 -48.56 26.69
CA SER A 2 -8.74 -47.25 26.71
C SER A 2 -7.76 -46.07 26.56
N LYS A 3 -6.58 -46.17 27.18
CA LYS A 3 -5.55 -45.12 27.17
C LYS A 3 -5.14 -44.63 25.77
N LEU A 4 -4.94 -45.52 24.79
CA LEU A 4 -4.53 -45.13 23.44
C LEU A 4 -5.61 -44.33 22.69
N TRP A 5 -6.90 -44.62 22.94
CA TRP A 5 -8.01 -43.88 22.33
C TRP A 5 -8.27 -42.55 23.03
N ASP A 6 -8.09 -42.52 24.35
CA ASP A 6 -8.18 -41.31 25.16
C ASP A 6 -7.02 -40.34 24.82
N ASP A 7 -5.80 -40.87 24.63
CA ASP A 7 -4.62 -40.09 24.21
C ASP A 7 -4.78 -39.55 22.77
N LEU A 8 -5.37 -40.33 21.85
CA LEU A 8 -5.69 -39.86 20.49
C LEU A 8 -6.73 -38.74 20.51
N LYS A 9 -7.83 -38.90 21.25
CA LYS A 9 -8.85 -37.84 21.41
C LYS A 9 -8.27 -36.58 22.03
N LYS A 10 -7.37 -36.73 23.01
CA LYS A 10 -6.72 -35.61 23.68
C LYS A 10 -5.80 -34.85 22.72
N ASN A 11 -4.96 -35.56 21.97
CA ASN A 11 -4.10 -34.96 20.94
C ASN A 11 -4.90 -34.31 19.80
N MET A 12 -6.00 -34.91 19.35
CA MET A 12 -6.86 -34.33 18.31
C MET A 12 -7.56 -33.04 18.79
N LYS A 13 -7.99 -33.01 20.06
CA LYS A 13 -8.56 -31.80 20.66
C LYS A 13 -7.52 -30.70 20.82
N GLU A 14 -6.31 -31.04 21.23
CA GLU A 14 -5.18 -30.10 21.34
C GLU A 14 -4.78 -29.56 19.95
N TRP A 15 -4.72 -30.41 18.92
CA TRP A 15 -4.44 -29.99 17.55
C TRP A 15 -5.54 -29.11 16.96
N SER A 16 -6.81 -29.44 17.21
CA SER A 16 -7.94 -28.61 16.80
C SER A 16 -7.88 -27.23 17.45
N ASN A 17 -7.58 -27.16 18.76
CA ASN A 17 -7.46 -25.89 19.47
C ASN A 17 -6.28 -25.06 18.95
N VAL A 18 -5.11 -25.70 18.75
CA VAL A 18 -3.92 -25.05 18.18
C VAL A 18 -4.16 -24.57 16.74
N ALA A 19 -4.93 -25.31 15.94
CA ALA A 19 -5.27 -24.89 14.58
C ALA A 19 -6.18 -23.65 14.57
N VAL A 20 -7.17 -23.59 15.49
CA VAL A 20 -8.06 -22.42 15.65
C VAL A 20 -7.27 -21.20 16.13
N GLU A 21 -6.41 -21.35 17.15
CA GLU A 21 -5.57 -20.27 17.65
C GLU A 21 -4.62 -19.73 16.56
N LYS A 22 -3.98 -20.62 15.81
CA LYS A 22 -3.13 -20.23 14.68
C LYS A 22 -3.91 -19.53 13.58
N ALA A 23 -5.13 -19.99 13.27
CA ALA A 23 -5.97 -19.34 12.27
C ALA A 23 -6.37 -17.92 12.71
N GLU A 24 -6.68 -17.72 13.99
CA GLU A 24 -6.95 -16.38 14.53
C GLU A 24 -5.73 -15.46 14.47
N GLU A 25 -4.54 -15.97 14.81
CA GLU A 25 -3.29 -15.20 14.72
C GLU A 25 -2.97 -14.81 13.28
N VAL A 26 -3.08 -15.75 12.34
CA VAL A 26 -2.89 -15.48 10.90
C VAL A 26 -3.92 -14.47 10.40
N SER A 27 -5.18 -14.57 10.84
CA SER A 27 -6.23 -13.61 10.49
C SER A 27 -5.90 -12.20 10.97
N LYS A 28 -5.46 -12.04 12.23
CA LYS A 28 -5.05 -10.74 12.79
C LYS A 28 -3.88 -10.13 12.02
N ILE A 29 -2.90 -10.95 11.66
CA ILE A 29 -1.75 -10.52 10.85
C ILE A 29 -2.19 -10.07 9.46
N ALA A 30 -3.08 -10.81 8.80
CA ALA A 30 -3.59 -10.47 7.48
C ALA A 30 -4.34 -9.12 7.50
N VAL A 31 -5.21 -8.92 8.49
CA VAL A 31 -5.95 -7.65 8.66
C VAL A 31 -4.98 -6.49 8.84
N ALA A 32 -4.00 -6.60 9.74
CA ALA A 32 -3.00 -5.56 9.97
C ALA A 32 -2.20 -5.24 8.69
N LYS A 33 -1.79 -6.27 7.93
CA LYS A 33 -1.09 -6.07 6.65
C LYS A 33 -1.97 -5.36 5.61
N THR A 34 -3.26 -5.68 5.54
CA THR A 34 -4.21 -5.02 4.64
C THR A 34 -4.45 -3.55 5.02
N GLU A 35 -4.51 -3.22 6.32
CA GLU A 35 -4.59 -1.84 6.80
C GLU A 35 -3.37 -1.02 6.35
N GLU A 36 -2.17 -1.59 6.48
CA GLU A 36 -0.93 -0.91 6.08
C GLU A 36 -0.81 -0.75 4.56
N LEU A 37 -1.23 -1.75 3.77
CA LEU A 37 -1.36 -1.62 2.31
C LEU A 37 -2.34 -0.51 1.92
N THR A 38 -3.44 -0.36 2.66
CA THR A 38 -4.41 0.72 2.45
C THR A 38 -3.80 2.09 2.76
N ARG A 39 -3.05 2.20 3.87
CA ARG A 39 -2.31 3.42 4.23
C ARG A 39 -1.30 3.81 3.16
N ILE A 40 -0.50 2.86 2.67
CA ILE A 40 0.43 3.08 1.56
C ILE A 40 -0.32 3.55 0.31
N SER A 41 -1.43 2.91 -0.03
CA SER A 41 -2.24 3.27 -1.21
C SER A 41 -2.75 4.70 -1.15
N LYS A 42 -3.21 5.16 0.02
CA LYS A 42 -3.60 6.55 0.24
C LYS A 42 -2.43 7.52 -0.02
N ILE A 43 -1.26 7.24 0.55
CA ILE A 43 -0.07 8.08 0.36
C ILE A 43 0.34 8.11 -1.12
N LYS A 44 0.25 6.98 -1.84
CA LYS A 44 0.52 6.94 -3.29
C LYS A 44 -0.42 7.84 -4.08
N ILE A 45 -1.72 7.87 -3.77
CA ILE A 45 -2.67 8.77 -4.43
C ILE A 45 -2.27 10.23 -4.18
N GLU A 46 -1.88 10.58 -2.95
CA GLU A 46 -1.39 11.92 -2.63
C GLU A 46 -0.12 12.29 -3.39
N ILE A 47 0.84 11.36 -3.54
CA ILE A 47 2.04 11.56 -4.38
C ILE A 47 1.65 11.87 -5.82
N HIS A 48 0.74 11.08 -6.41
CA HIS A 48 0.28 11.31 -7.79
C HIS A 48 -0.38 12.69 -7.94
N GLN A 49 -1.15 13.13 -6.94
CA GLN A 49 -1.74 14.47 -6.96
C GLN A 49 -0.67 15.56 -6.93
N VAL A 50 0.32 15.45 -6.03
CA VAL A 50 1.43 16.41 -5.94
C VAL A 50 2.27 16.43 -7.21
N GLN A 51 2.49 15.27 -7.86
CA GLN A 51 3.20 15.18 -9.14
C GLN A 51 2.45 15.88 -10.27
N LYS A 52 1.11 15.76 -10.35
CA LYS A 52 0.30 16.53 -11.31
C LYS A 52 0.39 18.04 -11.05
N ASP A 53 0.38 18.44 -9.78
CA ASP A 53 0.53 19.85 -9.41
C ASP A 53 1.94 20.38 -9.75
N LEU A 54 2.96 19.52 -9.62
CA LEU A 54 4.35 19.80 -10.02
C LEU A 54 4.47 19.99 -11.53
N GLU A 55 3.85 19.12 -12.33
CA GLU A 55 3.76 19.27 -13.78
C GLU A 55 3.10 20.60 -14.16
N SER A 56 2.00 20.94 -13.51
CA SER A 56 1.28 22.21 -13.72
C SER A 56 2.15 23.43 -13.37
N ALA A 57 2.94 23.36 -12.30
CA ALA A 57 3.89 24.42 -11.95
C ALA A 57 5.02 24.55 -12.97
N TYR A 58 5.53 23.43 -13.49
CA TYR A 58 6.52 23.45 -14.58
C TYR A 58 5.96 24.05 -15.87
N GLN A 59 4.72 23.73 -16.23
CA GLN A 59 4.04 24.33 -17.38
C GLN A 59 3.85 25.84 -17.17
N SER A 60 3.42 26.25 -15.98
CA SER A 60 3.24 27.68 -15.64
C SER A 60 4.56 28.45 -15.75
N LEU A 61 5.65 27.85 -15.25
CA LEU A 61 6.98 28.42 -15.36
C LEU A 61 7.44 28.52 -16.82
N GLY A 62 7.26 27.46 -17.60
CA GLY A 62 7.61 27.45 -19.03
C GLY A 62 6.87 28.52 -19.82
N HIS A 63 5.55 28.62 -19.63
CA HIS A 63 4.72 29.63 -20.28
C HIS A 63 5.12 31.05 -19.89
N TRP A 64 5.39 31.27 -18.60
CA TRP A 64 5.83 32.58 -18.13
C TRP A 64 7.21 32.96 -18.72
N ILE A 65 8.15 32.02 -18.82
CA ILE A 65 9.45 32.27 -19.47
C ILE A 65 9.27 32.61 -20.96
N GLU A 66 8.39 31.89 -21.67
CA GLU A 66 8.07 32.16 -23.08
C GLU A 66 7.47 33.57 -23.26
N GLU A 67 6.49 33.96 -22.45
CA GLU A 67 5.87 35.29 -22.49
C GLU A 67 6.90 36.41 -22.29
N LYS A 68 7.87 36.19 -21.39
CA LYS A 68 8.93 37.15 -21.09
C LYS A 68 10.13 37.09 -22.04
N HIS A 69 10.16 36.15 -22.99
CA HIS A 69 11.32 35.82 -23.83
C HIS A 69 11.83 36.96 -24.76
N PRO A 70 11.06 38.03 -25.10
CA PRO A 70 11.63 39.20 -25.76
C PRO A 70 11.94 40.40 -24.82
N ALA A 71 11.52 40.38 -23.54
CA ALA A 71 11.49 41.58 -22.69
C ALA A 71 12.65 41.72 -21.69
N HIS A 72 13.33 40.63 -21.31
CA HIS A 72 14.30 40.65 -20.21
C HIS A 72 15.61 39.94 -20.57
N ALA A 73 16.74 40.60 -20.30
CA ALA A 73 18.02 39.91 -20.20
C ALA A 73 17.87 38.78 -19.18
N LYS A 74 18.37 37.57 -19.47
CA LYS A 74 18.23 36.36 -18.62
C LYS A 74 18.44 36.61 -17.11
N LEU A 75 19.29 37.57 -16.74
CA LEU A 75 19.56 37.98 -15.35
C LEU A 75 18.39 38.68 -14.64
N ALA A 76 17.53 39.40 -15.34
CA ALA A 76 16.35 40.06 -14.75
C ALA A 76 15.23 39.06 -14.46
N LEU A 77 15.13 37.98 -15.25
CA LEU A 77 14.18 36.89 -15.08
C LEU A 77 14.36 36.19 -13.72
N PHE A 78 15.60 35.92 -13.31
CA PHE A 78 15.91 35.28 -12.02
C PHE A 78 15.67 36.19 -10.82
N LYS A 79 15.48 37.50 -11.00
CA LYS A 79 15.17 38.45 -9.93
C LYS A 79 13.68 38.73 -9.80
N ASP A 80 12.87 38.18 -10.70
CA ASP A 80 11.43 38.34 -10.68
C ASP A 80 10.81 37.51 -9.55
N ASP A 81 9.93 38.13 -8.77
CA ASP A 81 9.31 37.50 -7.60
C ASP A 81 8.43 36.32 -8.00
N HIS A 82 7.71 36.42 -9.12
CA HIS A 82 6.84 35.34 -9.61
C HIS A 82 7.66 34.13 -10.07
N PHE A 83 8.81 34.37 -10.72
CA PHE A 83 9.77 33.30 -11.01
C PHE A 83 10.27 32.60 -9.75
N GLN A 84 10.66 33.39 -8.72
CA GLN A 84 11.16 32.85 -7.46
C GLN A 84 10.09 32.04 -6.71
N ASP A 85 8.84 32.50 -6.72
CA ASP A 85 7.71 31.82 -6.12
C ASP A 85 7.41 30.49 -6.81
N LEU A 86 7.39 30.46 -8.14
CA LEU A 86 7.23 29.22 -8.90
C LEU A 86 8.35 28.22 -8.59
N MET A 87 9.60 28.70 -8.55
CA MET A 87 10.76 27.87 -8.22
C MET A 87 10.70 27.35 -6.78
N LYS A 88 10.26 28.17 -5.82
CA LYS A 88 10.06 27.76 -4.44
C LYS A 88 8.98 26.69 -4.35
N ARG A 89 7.83 26.92 -4.97
CA ARG A 89 6.73 25.96 -5.02
C ARG A 89 7.17 24.61 -5.61
N ILE A 90 7.95 24.64 -6.69
CA ILE A 90 8.52 23.42 -7.31
C ILE A 90 9.42 22.67 -6.32
N ARG A 91 10.29 23.37 -5.58
CA ARG A 91 11.15 22.74 -4.55
C ARG A 91 10.32 22.13 -3.43
N ASP A 92 9.40 22.91 -2.87
CA ASP A 92 8.54 22.46 -1.76
C ASP A 92 7.72 21.21 -2.15
N MET A 93 7.22 21.15 -3.40
CA MET A 93 6.50 19.97 -3.90
C MET A 93 7.42 18.76 -4.08
N LYS A 94 8.66 18.93 -4.54
CA LYS A 94 9.63 17.83 -4.62
C LYS A 94 9.99 17.28 -3.24
N ASP A 95 10.22 18.17 -2.28
CA ASP A 95 10.51 17.79 -0.89
C ASP A 95 9.31 17.05 -0.28
N SER A 96 8.08 17.48 -0.59
CA SER A 96 6.84 16.80 -0.19
C SER A 96 6.73 15.39 -0.78
N VAL A 97 7.04 15.19 -2.06
CA VAL A 97 7.07 13.86 -2.69
C VAL A 97 8.11 12.97 -2.01
N ALA A 98 9.34 13.46 -1.83
CA ALA A 98 10.40 12.70 -1.19
C ALA A 98 10.05 12.29 0.26
N ALA A 99 9.42 13.19 1.02
CA ALA A 99 8.96 12.89 2.39
C ALA A 99 7.87 11.80 2.40
N LYS A 100 6.93 11.84 1.45
CA LYS A 100 5.87 10.83 1.32
C LYS A 100 6.42 9.47 0.87
N GLU A 101 7.41 9.46 -0.01
CA GLU A 101 8.11 8.23 -0.42
C GLU A 101 8.88 7.61 0.76
N ALA A 102 9.54 8.44 1.57
CA ALA A 102 10.20 8.00 2.80
C ALA A 102 9.21 7.44 3.82
N GLU A 103 8.02 8.03 3.95
CA GLU A 103 6.95 7.49 4.81
C GLU A 103 6.49 6.10 4.33
N ILE A 104 6.31 5.91 3.01
CA ILE A 104 5.99 4.58 2.45
C ILE A 104 7.09 3.57 2.76
N ALA A 105 8.37 3.97 2.63
CA ALA A 105 9.50 3.10 2.95
C ALA A 105 9.48 2.67 4.43
N ARG A 106 9.22 3.61 5.35
CA ARG A 106 9.11 3.33 6.79
C ARG A 106 7.96 2.36 7.10
N ILE A 107 6.77 2.60 6.54
CA ILE A 107 5.61 1.72 6.74
C ILE A 107 5.91 0.30 6.24
N ARG A 108 6.58 0.16 5.09
CA ARG A 108 6.94 -1.15 4.53
C ARG A 108 7.92 -1.90 5.42
N GLU A 109 8.93 -1.20 5.94
CA GLU A 109 9.92 -1.76 6.88
C GLU A 109 9.24 -2.22 8.18
N GLU A 110 8.40 -1.37 8.78
CA GLU A 110 7.66 -1.67 10.00
C GLU A 110 6.69 -2.85 9.84
N SER A 111 6.07 -2.97 8.66
CA SER A 111 5.01 -3.96 8.38
C SER A 111 5.53 -5.28 7.80
N GLY A 112 6.83 -5.38 7.48
CA GLY A 112 7.40 -6.54 6.78
C GLY A 112 6.72 -6.80 5.43
N LEU A 113 6.29 -5.73 4.76
CA LEU A 113 5.74 -5.79 3.41
C LEU A 113 6.91 -5.67 2.43
N GLU A 114 7.46 -6.82 2.00
CA GLU A 114 8.36 -6.84 0.83
C GLU A 114 7.62 -6.29 -0.40
N GLU A 115 8.34 -5.75 -1.39
CA GLU A 115 7.77 -5.36 -2.68
C GLU A 115 7.16 -6.61 -3.34
N ALA A 116 5.90 -6.88 -3.01
CA ALA A 116 5.08 -7.81 -3.74
C ALA A 116 4.88 -7.21 -5.13
N GLY A 117 5.72 -7.64 -6.09
CA GLY A 117 5.40 -7.55 -7.51
C GLY A 117 4.00 -8.14 -7.77
N PRO A 118 3.39 -7.84 -8.92
CA PRO A 118 1.98 -8.14 -9.19
C PRO A 118 1.65 -9.57 -8.77
N GLN A 119 0.90 -9.72 -7.67
CA GLN A 119 0.51 -11.04 -7.19
C GLN A 119 -0.62 -11.53 -8.09
N GLU A 120 -0.36 -12.64 -8.76
CA GLU A 120 -1.38 -13.49 -9.34
C GLU A 120 -2.48 -13.75 -8.31
N GLU A 121 -3.71 -13.80 -8.80
CA GLU A 121 -4.92 -13.95 -8.01
C GLU A 121 -4.78 -15.06 -6.94
N PRO A 122 -5.33 -14.85 -5.74
CA PRO A 122 -5.31 -15.87 -4.70
C PRO A 122 -5.97 -17.16 -5.23
N PRO A 123 -5.45 -18.36 -4.90
CA PRO A 123 -6.05 -19.60 -5.32
C PRO A 123 -7.47 -19.67 -4.77
N ALA A 124 -8.42 -20.00 -5.66
CA ALA A 124 -9.81 -20.24 -5.33
C ALA A 124 -9.90 -21.16 -4.09
N THR A 125 -10.70 -20.73 -3.12
CA THR A 125 -11.06 -21.50 -1.93
C THR A 125 -11.49 -22.93 -2.33
N PRO A 126 -11.07 -23.97 -1.59
CA PRO A 126 -11.62 -25.31 -1.82
C PRO A 126 -13.12 -25.25 -1.53
N GLU A 127 -13.92 -25.50 -2.56
CA GLU A 127 -15.37 -25.67 -2.44
C GLU A 127 -15.63 -26.71 -1.34
N GLY A 128 -16.52 -26.35 -0.42
CA GLY A 128 -16.90 -27.21 0.69
C GLY A 128 -17.39 -28.56 0.15
N GLU A 129 -16.79 -29.64 0.65
CA GLU A 129 -17.40 -30.96 0.59
C GLU A 129 -18.69 -30.90 1.42
N GLU A 130 -19.79 -30.59 0.73
CA GLU A 130 -21.14 -30.72 1.21
C GLU A 130 -21.34 -32.19 1.60
N SER A 131 -21.39 -32.42 2.91
CA SER A 131 -21.66 -33.72 3.49
C SER A 131 -23.14 -33.82 3.86
N ALA A 132 -23.70 -35.00 3.54
CA ALA A 132 -25.00 -35.55 3.97
C ALA A 132 -26.20 -35.05 3.13
N ASP A 133 -27.24 -35.81 2.82
CA ASP A 133 -27.86 -37.00 3.42
C ASP A 133 -28.97 -37.43 2.41
N SER A 134 -29.14 -38.69 1.99
CA SER A 134 -30.10 -39.64 2.58
C SER A 134 -30.74 -40.46 1.43
N GLY A 135 -30.98 -41.75 1.64
CA GLY A 135 -31.71 -42.59 0.69
C GLY A 135 -31.59 -44.09 0.96
N LYS A 136 -32.27 -44.52 2.04
CA LYS A 136 -32.44 -45.88 2.57
C LYS A 136 -33.15 -46.88 1.62
N GLU A 137 -32.89 -48.17 1.90
CA GLU A 137 -33.79 -49.36 1.84
C GLU A 137 -34.34 -49.76 0.44
N ASP A 138 -34.31 -50.99 -0.06
CA ASP A 138 -34.11 -52.37 0.42
C ASP A 138 -33.44 -53.23 -0.68
#